data_AF-A0A0F9GAG4-F1
#
_entry.id   AF-A0A0F9GAG4-F1
#
_cell.length_a   1.000
_cell.length_b   1.000
_cell.length_c   1.000
_cell.angle_alpha   90.00
_cell.angle_beta   90.00
_cell.angle_gamma   90.00
#
_symmetry.space_group_name_H-M   'P 1'
#
loop_
_entity.id
_entity.type
_entity.pdbx_description
1 polymer ?
#
loop_
_entity_poly.entity_id
_entity_poly.type
_entity_poly.pdbx_seq_one_letter_code
_entity_poly.pdbx_strand_id
1 'polypeptide(L)'
;MNALKNKELEKKINLRLLKNKKNTTTPLKQGGDFRSPECIELLKKADIIVTNPPFSLFREYVAQLINHNKKFIIIGNDNTITYKEIFKLIKKNKIWSGFSRAKEFYKPDGSTQKFGNVGWFTNLKHKKRNEDLILYKKYNKKEYPQYDNYDAIEVSKVSNIPIDYKGVMGVPINFLDKHNPDQFEIVGSNRGIDQDQNGVYGRSSFLNGKEKFKRLFIKNKKPKLK
;
A
#
# COMPACT_ATOMS: atom_id res chain seq x y z
N MET A 1 24.29 -23.71 -14.30
CA MET A 1 22.95 -24.23 -13.98
C MET A 1 21.85 -23.15 -13.85
N ASN A 2 22.10 -22.00 -13.18
CA ASN A 2 21.05 -20.97 -12.97
C ASN A 2 20.61 -20.20 -14.24
N ALA A 3 21.51 -19.93 -15.19
CA ALA A 3 21.16 -19.20 -16.41
C ALA A 3 20.23 -20.00 -17.36
N LEU A 4 20.38 -21.33 -17.41
CA LEU A 4 19.54 -22.21 -18.23
C LEU A 4 18.12 -22.33 -17.64
N LYS A 5 17.99 -22.47 -16.32
CA LYS A 5 16.69 -22.48 -15.63
C LYS A 5 15.93 -21.16 -15.78
N ASN A 6 16.65 -20.02 -15.75
CA ASN A 6 16.06 -18.71 -16.04
C ASN A 6 15.52 -18.61 -17.47
N LYS A 7 16.28 -19.06 -18.48
CA LYS A 7 15.81 -19.07 -19.86
C LYS A 7 14.57 -19.96 -20.06
N GLU A 8 14.47 -21.09 -19.34
CA GLU A 8 13.31 -21.96 -19.43
C GLU A 8 12.06 -21.37 -18.75
N LEU A 9 12.24 -20.70 -17.62
CA LEU A 9 11.16 -19.97 -16.92
C LEU A 9 10.69 -18.77 -17.76
N GLU A 10 11.61 -17.98 -18.31
CA GLU A 10 11.32 -16.89 -19.24
C GLU A 10 10.58 -17.39 -20.48
N LYS A 11 11.02 -18.52 -21.06
CA LYS A 11 10.34 -19.16 -22.19
C LYS A 11 8.92 -19.58 -21.81
N LYS A 12 8.70 -20.17 -20.64
CA LYS A 12 7.35 -20.54 -20.15
C LYS A 12 6.45 -19.32 -19.89
N ILE A 13 6.99 -18.24 -19.32
CA ILE A 13 6.26 -16.99 -19.08
C ILE A 13 5.90 -16.32 -20.42
N ASN A 14 6.86 -16.19 -21.33
CA ASN A 14 6.65 -15.61 -22.65
C ASN A 14 5.65 -16.43 -23.48
N LEU A 15 5.74 -17.76 -23.45
CA LEU A 15 4.75 -18.65 -24.07
C LEU A 15 3.35 -18.42 -23.49
N ARG A 16 3.21 -18.10 -22.21
CA ARG A 16 1.90 -17.87 -21.58
C ARG A 16 1.35 -16.47 -21.86
N LEU A 17 2.21 -15.45 -21.91
CA LEU A 17 1.83 -14.09 -22.25
C LEU A 17 1.48 -13.95 -23.73
N LEU A 18 2.22 -14.60 -24.63
CA LEU A 18 2.02 -14.51 -26.08
C LEU A 18 0.97 -15.50 -26.62
N LYS A 19 0.35 -16.32 -25.77
CA LYS A 19 -0.79 -17.17 -26.14
C LYS A 19 -1.99 -16.35 -26.65
N ASN A 20 -2.11 -15.09 -26.21
CA ASN A 20 -3.08 -14.16 -26.76
C ASN A 20 -2.47 -13.49 -27.99
N LYS A 21 -3.08 -13.67 -29.17
CA LYS A 21 -2.59 -13.11 -30.46
C LYS A 21 -2.48 -11.57 -30.48
N LYS A 22 -3.04 -10.87 -29.48
CA LYS A 22 -2.94 -9.41 -29.33
C LYS A 22 -1.71 -8.96 -28.54
N ASN A 23 -0.98 -9.87 -27.91
CA ASN A 23 0.19 -9.51 -27.10
C ASN A 23 1.44 -9.54 -27.98
N THR A 24 2.21 -8.46 -27.96
CA THR A 24 3.51 -8.35 -28.62
C THR A 24 4.61 -8.27 -27.59
N THR A 25 5.78 -8.82 -27.90
CA THR A 25 7.01 -8.63 -27.13
C THR A 25 8.05 -7.94 -28.00
N THR A 26 8.79 -7.00 -27.43
CA THR A 26 9.84 -6.26 -28.14
C THR A 26 11.03 -6.12 -27.19
N PRO A 27 12.23 -6.61 -27.58
CA PRO A 27 13.44 -6.40 -26.79
C PRO A 27 13.72 -4.90 -26.62
N LEU A 28 14.17 -4.52 -25.43
CA LEU A 28 14.67 -3.16 -25.18
C LEU A 28 16.05 -3.00 -25.81
N LYS A 29 16.33 -1.80 -26.31
CA LYS A 29 17.66 -1.42 -26.83
C LYS A 29 18.63 -1.03 -25.71
N GLN A 30 18.10 -0.55 -24.58
CA GLN A 30 18.86 -0.14 -23.39
C GLN A 30 18.70 -1.15 -22.23
N GLY A 31 19.28 -0.83 -21.06
CA GLY A 31 19.32 -1.73 -19.89
C GLY A 31 18.03 -1.88 -19.09
N GLY A 32 16.91 -1.31 -19.53
CA GLY A 32 15.60 -1.47 -18.88
C GLY A 32 15.40 -0.69 -17.58
N ASP A 33 16.29 0.25 -17.24
CA ASP A 33 16.04 1.21 -16.17
C ASP A 33 14.80 2.03 -16.53
N PHE A 34 13.85 2.14 -15.60
CA PHE A 34 12.59 2.86 -15.81
C PHE A 34 12.78 4.36 -16.09
N ARG A 35 13.97 4.89 -15.77
CA ARG A 35 14.39 6.27 -15.98
C ARG A 35 15.06 6.49 -17.34
N SER A 36 15.37 5.42 -18.06
CA SER A 36 15.98 5.53 -19.38
C SER A 36 15.02 6.22 -20.36
N PRO A 37 15.54 6.98 -21.35
CA PRO A 37 14.70 7.62 -22.37
C PRO A 37 13.78 6.63 -23.08
N GLU A 38 14.26 5.42 -23.39
CA GLU A 38 13.47 4.37 -24.02
C GLU A 38 12.27 3.95 -23.15
N CYS A 39 12.49 3.66 -21.86
CA CYS A 39 11.43 3.29 -20.94
C CYS A 39 10.43 4.44 -20.70
N ILE A 40 10.90 5.70 -20.68
CA ILE A 40 10.03 6.87 -20.55
C ILE A 40 9.13 7.04 -21.79
N GLU A 41 9.66 6.82 -23.00
CA GLU A 41 8.85 6.86 -24.22
C GLU A 41 7.79 5.75 -24.25
N LEU A 42 8.13 4.55 -23.77
CA LEU A 42 7.15 3.47 -23.59
C LEU A 42 6.11 3.81 -22.53
N LEU A 43 6.53 4.38 -21.40
CA LEU A 43 5.64 4.84 -20.34
C LEU A 43 4.63 5.85 -20.87
N LYS A 44 5.08 6.84 -21.67
CA LYS A 44 4.20 7.87 -22.25
C LYS A 44 3.09 7.26 -23.11
N LYS A 45 3.40 6.20 -23.88
CA LYS A 45 2.44 5.50 -24.75
C LYS A 45 1.45 4.61 -23.99
N ALA A 46 1.78 4.16 -22.78
CA ALA A 46 0.94 3.23 -22.02
C ALA A 46 -0.14 3.95 -21.20
N ASP A 47 -1.34 3.38 -21.13
CA ASP A 47 -2.42 3.87 -20.27
C ASP A 47 -2.30 3.34 -18.83
N ILE A 48 -2.01 2.03 -18.72
CA ILE A 48 -1.93 1.31 -17.45
C ILE A 48 -0.59 0.60 -17.34
N ILE A 49 0.08 0.81 -16.22
CA ILE A 49 1.35 0.16 -15.88
C ILE A 49 1.10 -0.97 -14.89
N VAL A 50 1.53 -2.19 -15.24
CA VAL A 50 1.47 -3.34 -14.35
C VAL A 50 2.87 -3.90 -14.17
N THR A 51 3.43 -3.83 -12.96
CA THR A 51 4.82 -4.26 -12.73
C THR A 51 5.13 -4.61 -11.27
N ASN A 52 6.27 -5.27 -11.06
CA ASN A 52 6.91 -5.44 -9.77
C ASN A 52 8.16 -4.56 -9.71
N PRO A 53 8.05 -3.29 -9.30
CA PRO A 53 9.18 -2.37 -9.30
C PRO A 53 10.21 -2.76 -8.22
N PRO A 54 11.49 -2.36 -8.38
CA PRO A 54 12.49 -2.54 -7.33
C PRO A 54 12.04 -1.85 -6.04
N PHE A 55 12.00 -2.59 -4.92
CA PHE A 55 11.48 -2.04 -3.65
C PHE A 55 12.30 -0.87 -3.11
N SER A 56 13.61 -0.84 -3.37
CA SER A 56 14.49 0.28 -3.02
C SER A 56 14.13 1.57 -3.77
N LEU A 57 13.60 1.46 -5.00
CA LEU A 57 13.25 2.57 -5.87
C LEU A 57 11.73 2.84 -5.92
N PHE A 58 10.95 2.20 -5.04
CA PHE A 58 9.48 2.28 -5.08
C PHE A 58 8.96 3.72 -5.03
N ARG A 59 9.56 4.59 -4.21
CA ARG A 59 9.18 6.00 -4.09
C ARG A 59 9.39 6.78 -5.39
N GLU A 60 10.57 6.64 -5.97
CA GLU A 60 10.96 7.30 -7.22
C GLU A 60 10.10 6.81 -8.38
N TYR A 61 9.86 5.49 -8.43
CA TYR A 61 8.99 4.89 -9.43
C TYR A 61 7.55 5.41 -9.34
N VAL A 62 6.95 5.42 -8.13
CA VAL A 62 5.60 5.97 -7.93
C VAL A 62 5.55 7.45 -8.29
N ALA A 63 6.57 8.24 -7.93
CA ALA A 63 6.64 9.64 -8.32
C ALA A 63 6.61 9.83 -9.84
N GLN A 64 7.38 9.01 -10.59
CA GLN A 64 7.35 9.02 -12.05
C GLN A 64 5.95 8.67 -12.60
N LEU A 65 5.29 7.64 -12.06
CA LEU A 65 3.94 7.27 -12.50
C LEU A 65 2.91 8.38 -12.25
N ILE A 66 3.00 9.06 -11.10
CA ILE A 66 2.14 10.20 -10.77
C ILE A 66 2.42 11.39 -11.69
N ASN A 67 3.69 11.73 -11.93
CA ASN A 67 4.09 12.84 -12.80
C ASN A 67 3.62 12.65 -14.25
N HIS A 68 3.58 11.41 -14.73
CA HIS A 68 3.07 11.06 -16.07
C HIS A 68 1.57 10.74 -16.08
N ASN A 69 0.84 10.99 -14.99
CA ASN A 69 -0.61 10.75 -14.85
C ASN A 69 -1.05 9.31 -15.18
N LYS A 70 -0.22 8.32 -14.87
CA LYS A 70 -0.47 6.93 -15.26
C LYS A 70 -1.42 6.23 -14.30
N LYS A 71 -2.23 5.34 -14.86
CA LYS A 71 -2.92 4.32 -14.07
C LYS A 71 -1.97 3.16 -13.81
N PHE A 72 -2.06 2.51 -12.66
CA PHE A 72 -1.10 1.46 -12.35
C PHE A 72 -1.63 0.40 -11.39
N ILE A 73 -1.04 -0.79 -11.47
CA ILE A 73 -1.17 -1.91 -10.54
C ILE A 73 0.26 -2.42 -10.28
N ILE A 74 0.85 -2.05 -9.14
CA ILE A 74 2.25 -2.33 -8.85
C ILE A 74 2.42 -3.11 -7.56
N ILE A 75 3.41 -3.98 -7.50
CA ILE A 75 3.74 -4.69 -6.26
C ILE A 75 4.56 -3.78 -5.34
N GLY A 76 4.22 -3.76 -4.05
CA GLY A 76 4.98 -3.03 -3.04
C GLY A 76 4.95 -3.74 -1.70
N ASN A 77 5.85 -3.32 -0.81
CA ASN A 77 5.88 -3.77 0.57
C ASN A 77 5.02 -2.86 1.46
N ASP A 78 4.31 -3.39 2.45
CA ASP A 78 3.49 -2.61 3.38
C ASP A 78 4.26 -1.51 4.10
N ASN A 79 5.55 -1.72 4.34
CA ASN A 79 6.39 -0.72 4.98
C ASN A 79 6.46 0.60 4.21
N THR A 80 6.19 0.58 2.90
CA THR A 80 6.15 1.77 2.05
C THR A 80 4.97 2.69 2.37
N ILE A 81 3.90 2.19 3.01
CA ILE A 81 2.70 2.96 3.38
C ILE A 81 3.06 4.18 4.22
N THR A 82 4.04 4.04 5.11
CA THR A 82 4.49 5.12 6.02
C THR A 82 5.63 5.96 5.45
N TYR A 83 6.06 5.72 4.21
CA TYR A 83 7.06 6.56 3.57
C TYR A 83 6.44 7.91 3.25
N LYS A 84 7.17 8.99 3.51
CA LYS A 84 6.68 10.37 3.43
C LYS A 84 5.95 10.67 2.12
N GLU A 85 6.56 10.31 0.99
CA GLU A 85 6.05 10.58 -0.35
C GLU A 85 4.81 9.73 -0.65
N ILE A 86 4.81 8.47 -0.22
CA ILE A 86 3.72 7.52 -0.46
C ILE A 86 2.52 7.83 0.43
N PHE A 87 2.74 8.07 1.71
CA PHE A 87 1.69 8.39 2.67
C PHE A 87 0.92 9.65 2.26
N LYS A 88 1.62 10.68 1.76
CA LYS A 88 0.98 11.89 1.21
C LYS A 88 0.02 11.56 0.07
N LEU A 89 0.37 10.63 -0.81
CA LEU A 89 -0.52 10.17 -1.88
C LEU A 89 -1.70 9.37 -1.34
N ILE A 90 -1.49 8.52 -0.32
CA ILE A 90 -2.55 7.75 0.34
C ILE A 90 -3.58 8.68 0.99
N LYS A 91 -3.12 9.63 1.83
CA LYS A 91 -3.98 10.62 2.49
C LYS A 91 -4.77 11.47 1.50
N LYS A 92 -4.17 11.79 0.34
CA LYS A 92 -4.83 12.50 -0.78
C LYS A 92 -5.68 11.60 -1.69
N ASN A 93 -5.90 10.33 -1.33
CA ASN A 93 -6.67 9.38 -2.13
C ASN A 93 -6.15 9.22 -3.58
N LYS A 94 -4.83 9.31 -3.79
CA LYS A 94 -4.16 9.15 -5.10
C LYS A 94 -3.55 7.76 -5.31
N ILE A 95 -3.33 7.01 -4.24
CA ILE A 95 -2.88 5.61 -4.24
C ILE A 95 -3.53 4.85 -3.08
N TRP A 96 -3.83 3.57 -3.26
CA TRP A 96 -4.43 2.70 -2.24
C TRP A 96 -4.00 1.24 -2.43
N SER A 97 -4.29 0.38 -1.43
CA SER A 97 -4.09 -1.07 -1.54
C SER A 97 -4.92 -1.64 -2.68
N GLY A 98 -4.31 -2.50 -3.49
CA GLY A 98 -4.98 -3.25 -4.54
C GLY A 98 -5.83 -4.40 -4.00
N PHE A 99 -6.38 -5.18 -4.92
CA PHE A 99 -7.39 -6.18 -4.60
C PHE A 99 -6.85 -7.34 -3.74
N SER A 100 -5.70 -7.90 -4.15
CA SER A 100 -5.08 -9.08 -3.56
C SER A 100 -3.67 -8.79 -3.04
N ARG A 101 -3.08 -9.80 -2.38
CA ARG A 101 -1.70 -9.76 -1.90
C ARG A 101 -0.83 -10.71 -2.72
N ALA A 102 0.40 -10.32 -3.00
CA ALA A 102 1.36 -11.20 -3.66
C ALA A 102 2.06 -12.03 -2.58
N LYS A 103 1.60 -13.27 -2.40
CA LYS A 103 2.05 -14.13 -1.30
C LYS A 103 3.28 -14.97 -1.64
N GLU A 104 3.47 -15.30 -2.92
CA GLU A 104 4.45 -16.28 -3.38
C GLU A 104 5.22 -15.75 -4.59
N PHE A 105 6.56 -15.83 -4.52
CA PHE A 105 7.47 -15.42 -5.57
C PHE A 105 8.29 -16.63 -6.02
N TYR A 106 8.24 -16.91 -7.32
CA TYR A 106 9.05 -17.94 -7.94
C TYR A 106 10.48 -17.44 -8.13
N LYS A 107 11.45 -18.25 -7.70
CA LYS A 107 12.86 -17.97 -7.90
C LYS A 107 13.41 -18.70 -9.14
N PRO A 108 14.48 -18.16 -9.75
CA PRO A 108 15.26 -18.83 -10.80
C PRO A 108 15.62 -20.29 -10.56
N ASP A 109 15.88 -20.65 -9.30
CA ASP A 109 16.30 -21.99 -8.90
C ASP A 109 15.14 -23.01 -8.83
N GLY A 110 13.89 -22.54 -8.98
CA GLY A 110 12.66 -23.34 -8.90
C GLY A 110 11.98 -23.30 -7.53
N SER A 111 12.61 -22.68 -6.52
CA SER A 111 12.01 -22.53 -5.19
C SER A 111 10.99 -21.40 -5.14
N THR A 112 10.14 -21.41 -4.12
CA THR A 112 9.13 -20.36 -3.87
C THR A 112 9.45 -19.66 -2.55
N GLN A 113 9.43 -18.34 -2.56
CA GLN A 113 9.53 -17.54 -1.34
C GLN A 113 8.19 -16.91 -0.98
N LYS A 114 7.80 -17.04 0.30
CA LYS A 114 6.55 -16.50 0.82
C LYS A 114 6.77 -15.15 1.50
N PHE A 115 5.86 -14.21 1.25
CA PHE A 115 5.85 -12.90 1.90
C PHE A 115 4.45 -12.59 2.45
N GLY A 116 4.38 -12.15 3.71
CA GLY A 116 3.14 -11.72 4.36
C GLY A 116 2.84 -10.23 4.23
N ASN A 117 3.82 -9.43 3.84
CA ASN A 117 3.80 -7.97 3.84
C ASN A 117 3.98 -7.35 2.45
N VAL A 118 3.67 -8.12 1.40
CA VAL A 118 3.78 -7.68 0.00
C VAL A 118 2.41 -7.75 -0.65
N GLY A 119 2.04 -6.68 -1.35
CA GLY A 119 0.71 -6.53 -1.93
C GLY A 119 0.69 -5.61 -3.13
N TRP A 120 -0.44 -5.60 -3.82
CA TRP A 120 -0.66 -4.67 -4.91
C TRP A 120 -0.97 -3.27 -4.37
N PHE A 121 -0.50 -2.24 -5.07
CA PHE A 121 -0.86 -0.84 -4.90
C PHE A 121 -1.39 -0.32 -6.22
N THR A 122 -2.41 0.54 -6.17
CA THR A 122 -3.08 1.02 -7.38
C THR A 122 -3.72 2.39 -7.17
N ASN A 123 -4.07 3.03 -8.29
CA ASN A 123 -4.96 4.18 -8.36
C ASN A 123 -6.21 3.91 -9.24
N LEU A 124 -6.49 2.64 -9.52
CA LEU A 124 -7.68 2.17 -10.23
C LEU A 124 -8.81 1.83 -9.25
N LYS A 125 -10.03 2.22 -9.60
CA LYS A 125 -11.21 1.90 -8.80
C LYS A 125 -11.43 0.38 -8.79
N HIS A 126 -11.76 -0.18 -7.62
CA HIS A 126 -12.17 -1.58 -7.48
C HIS A 126 -13.16 -1.71 -6.31
N LYS A 127 -14.03 -2.73 -6.37
CA LYS A 127 -15.14 -2.92 -5.42
C LYS A 127 -14.69 -2.89 -3.96
N LYS A 128 -13.62 -3.63 -3.64
CA LYS A 128 -13.02 -3.71 -2.30
C LYS A 128 -12.67 -2.36 -1.66
N ARG A 129 -12.39 -1.31 -2.46
CA ARG A 129 -12.05 0.02 -1.91
C ARG A 129 -13.25 0.70 -1.26
N ASN A 130 -14.47 0.41 -1.72
CA ASN A 130 -15.68 1.04 -1.23
C ASN A 130 -16.54 0.06 -0.41
N GLU A 131 -15.97 -1.08 -0.02
CA GLU A 131 -16.62 -2.02 0.89
C GLU A 131 -16.56 -1.48 2.32
N ASP A 132 -17.72 -1.31 2.96
CA ASP A 132 -17.79 -0.93 4.36
C ASP A 132 -17.21 -2.05 5.24
N LEU A 133 -16.32 -1.67 6.15
CA LEU A 133 -15.85 -2.56 7.21
C LEU A 133 -16.97 -2.75 8.24
N ILE A 134 -17.40 -3.99 8.44
CA ILE A 134 -18.38 -4.31 9.47
C ILE A 134 -17.74 -4.14 10.85
N LEU A 135 -18.27 -3.19 11.62
CA LEU A 135 -17.85 -2.91 13.00
C LEU A 135 -18.88 -3.49 13.97
N TYR A 136 -18.41 -4.06 15.08
CA TYR A 136 -19.26 -4.69 16.09
C TYR A 136 -18.77 -4.51 17.52
N LYS A 137 -17.51 -4.08 17.72
CA LYS A 137 -16.98 -3.77 19.04
C LYS A 137 -17.53 -2.43 19.52
N LYS A 138 -17.70 -2.32 20.84
CA LYS A 138 -18.05 -1.07 21.51
C LYS A 138 -16.84 -0.54 22.27
N TYR A 139 -16.70 0.77 22.28
CA TYR A 139 -15.64 1.45 23.00
C TYR A 139 -15.79 1.23 24.50
N ASN A 140 -14.65 1.01 25.16
CA ASN A 140 -14.51 1.05 26.60
C ASN A 140 -13.07 1.41 26.96
N LYS A 141 -12.86 2.17 28.03
CA LYS A 141 -11.53 2.68 28.40
C LYS A 141 -10.50 1.57 28.72
N LYS A 142 -10.96 0.39 29.12
CA LYS A 142 -10.11 -0.74 29.52
C LYS A 142 -9.45 -1.42 28.32
N GLU A 143 -10.20 -1.68 27.25
CA GLU A 143 -9.71 -2.36 26.05
C GLU A 143 -9.06 -1.40 25.04
N TYR A 144 -9.41 -0.12 25.09
CA TYR A 144 -8.98 0.91 24.16
C TYR A 144 -8.24 2.02 24.91
N PRO A 145 -7.00 1.76 25.35
CA PRO A 145 -6.24 2.74 26.12
C PRO A 145 -5.86 3.93 25.24
N GLN A 146 -5.72 5.10 25.86
CA GLN A 146 -5.27 6.32 25.19
C GLN A 146 -3.75 6.31 25.00
N TYR A 147 -3.26 6.91 23.92
CA TYR A 147 -1.82 7.14 23.77
C TYR A 147 -1.32 8.19 24.77
N ASP A 148 -0.07 8.05 25.19
CA ASP A 148 0.56 8.97 26.15
C ASP A 148 0.74 10.38 25.56
N ASN A 149 0.96 10.44 24.24
CA ASN A 149 1.39 11.64 23.54
C ASN A 149 0.47 12.08 22.40
N TYR A 150 -0.69 11.45 22.25
CA TYR A 150 -1.70 11.80 21.25
C TYR A 150 -3.10 11.72 21.85
N ASP A 151 -3.96 12.66 21.47
CA ASP A 151 -5.40 12.55 21.71
C ASP A 151 -6.04 11.53 20.75
N ALA A 152 -5.74 10.26 21.00
CA ALA A 152 -6.21 9.12 20.24
C ALA A 152 -6.18 7.86 21.10
N ILE A 153 -7.00 6.86 20.74
CA ILE A 153 -6.98 5.53 21.36
C ILE A 153 -6.15 4.55 20.54
N GLU A 154 -5.50 3.61 21.21
CA GLU A 154 -4.86 2.46 20.57
C GLU A 154 -5.92 1.43 20.16
N VAL A 155 -5.86 1.00 18.91
CA VAL A 155 -6.65 -0.11 18.40
C VAL A 155 -5.69 -1.13 17.80
N SER A 156 -5.37 -2.17 18.57
CA SER A 156 -4.34 -3.16 18.20
C SER A 156 -4.67 -4.02 16.98
N LYS A 157 -5.97 -4.19 16.65
CA LYS A 157 -6.45 -5.01 15.53
C LYS A 157 -7.56 -4.29 14.78
N VAL A 158 -7.51 -4.34 13.45
CA VAL A 158 -8.54 -3.72 12.59
C VAL A 158 -9.94 -4.26 12.88
N SER A 159 -10.08 -5.54 13.24
CA SER A 159 -11.36 -6.14 13.66
C SER A 159 -11.93 -5.57 14.96
N ASN A 160 -11.10 -4.88 15.75
CA ASN A 160 -11.49 -4.32 17.02
C ASN A 160 -11.86 -2.83 16.93
N ILE A 161 -11.92 -2.23 15.75
CA ILE A 161 -12.32 -0.83 15.62
C ILE A 161 -13.73 -0.66 16.23
N PRO A 162 -13.90 0.19 17.26
CA PRO A 162 -15.19 0.38 17.91
C PRO A 162 -16.17 1.14 17.01
N ILE A 163 -17.43 0.69 16.99
CA ILE A 163 -18.49 1.26 16.14
C ILE A 163 -19.00 2.62 16.65
N ASP A 164 -18.88 2.86 17.94
CA ASP A 164 -19.46 3.98 18.69
C ASP A 164 -18.42 5.04 19.10
N TYR A 165 -17.16 4.92 18.65
CA TYR A 165 -16.11 5.89 18.96
C TYR A 165 -15.98 6.98 17.88
N LYS A 166 -16.08 8.25 18.31
CA LYS A 166 -15.98 9.44 17.45
C LYS A 166 -14.58 10.03 17.33
N GLY A 167 -13.69 9.74 18.28
CA GLY A 167 -12.34 10.29 18.32
C GLY A 167 -11.38 9.64 17.33
N VAL A 168 -10.11 10.05 17.39
CA VAL A 168 -9.06 9.46 16.56
C VAL A 168 -8.59 8.11 17.12
N MET A 169 -8.34 7.17 16.22
CA MET A 169 -7.90 5.82 16.54
C MET A 169 -6.58 5.52 15.84
N GLY A 170 -5.58 5.08 16.59
CA GLY A 170 -4.34 4.56 16.04
C GLY A 170 -4.48 3.07 15.72
N VAL A 171 -4.60 2.73 14.44
CA VAL A 171 -4.76 1.36 13.91
C VAL A 171 -3.48 0.85 13.24
N PRO A 172 -3.29 -0.47 13.06
CA PRO A 172 -2.12 -0.99 12.35
C PRO A 172 -2.15 -0.60 10.86
N ILE A 173 -0.97 -0.53 10.22
CA ILE A 173 -0.85 -0.12 8.80
C ILE A 173 -1.62 -1.00 7.81
N ASN A 174 -1.86 -2.27 8.16
CA ASN A 174 -2.66 -3.19 7.35
C ASN A 174 -4.15 -2.81 7.28
N PHE A 175 -4.60 -1.83 8.06
CA PHE A 175 -5.91 -1.19 7.90
C PHE A 175 -6.14 -0.72 6.46
N LEU A 176 -5.08 -0.30 5.74
CA LEU A 176 -5.20 0.19 4.37
C LEU A 176 -5.85 -0.83 3.42
N ASP A 177 -5.71 -2.13 3.68
CA ASP A 177 -6.36 -3.20 2.89
C ASP A 177 -7.89 -3.18 2.98
N LYS A 178 -8.43 -2.56 4.03
CA LYS A 178 -9.87 -2.42 4.31
C LYS A 178 -10.31 -0.96 4.34
N HIS A 179 -9.46 -0.05 3.88
CA HIS A 179 -9.75 1.38 3.95
C HIS A 179 -10.81 1.74 2.91
N ASN A 180 -12.00 2.06 3.41
CA ASN A 180 -13.01 2.76 2.65
C ASN A 180 -12.96 4.27 2.96
N PRO A 181 -12.62 5.14 1.99
CA PRO A 181 -12.57 6.59 2.21
C PRO A 181 -13.93 7.20 2.57
N ASP A 182 -15.04 6.52 2.26
CA ASP A 182 -16.40 6.97 2.62
C ASP A 182 -16.75 6.62 4.07
N GLN A 183 -16.07 5.63 4.67
CA GLN A 183 -16.27 5.20 6.06
C GLN A 183 -15.24 5.78 7.02
N PHE A 184 -13.98 5.90 6.58
CA PHE A 184 -12.88 6.35 7.43
C PHE A 184 -12.04 7.43 6.76
N GLU A 185 -11.70 8.44 7.56
CA GLU A 185 -10.69 9.44 7.22
C GLU A 185 -9.33 9.00 7.78
N ILE A 186 -8.27 9.10 6.97
CA ILE A 186 -6.89 8.96 7.46
C ILE A 186 -6.38 10.36 7.81
N VAL A 187 -6.16 10.62 9.10
CA VAL A 187 -5.74 11.93 9.60
C VAL A 187 -4.21 12.02 9.72
N GLY A 188 -3.51 10.91 9.94
CA GLY A 188 -2.06 10.91 10.08
C GLY A 188 -1.42 9.54 10.19
N SER A 189 -0.12 9.51 10.44
CA SER A 189 0.64 8.31 10.79
C SER A 189 1.61 8.64 11.93
N ASN A 190 2.14 7.64 12.65
CA ASN A 190 3.17 7.87 13.68
C ASN A 190 4.60 7.92 13.09
N ARG A 191 4.75 8.24 11.81
CA ARG A 191 6.03 8.34 11.11
C ARG A 191 6.07 9.63 10.30
N GLY A 192 7.07 10.49 10.52
CA GLY A 192 7.29 11.74 9.78
C GLY A 192 6.30 12.85 10.11
N ILE A 193 6.73 13.86 10.88
CA ILE A 193 5.90 15.04 11.25
C ILE A 193 5.42 15.79 10.01
N ASP A 194 6.28 15.89 9.00
CA ASP A 194 6.00 16.52 7.70
C ASP A 194 5.00 15.77 6.80
N GLN A 195 4.51 14.63 7.27
CA GLN A 195 3.38 13.90 6.68
C GLN A 195 2.04 14.44 7.17
N ASP A 196 2.03 15.13 8.31
CA ASP A 196 0.86 15.78 8.87
C ASP A 196 0.95 17.30 8.72
N GLN A 197 -0.01 17.87 8.00
CA GLN A 197 -0.07 19.32 7.78
C GLN A 197 -0.33 20.09 9.08
N ASN A 198 -0.99 19.45 10.05
CA ASN A 198 -1.30 20.06 11.33
C ASN A 198 -0.15 19.90 12.35
N GLY A 199 0.89 19.14 12.02
CA GLY A 199 2.00 18.83 12.92
C GLY A 199 1.57 18.08 14.20
N VAL A 200 0.37 17.51 14.21
CA VAL A 200 -0.20 16.78 15.36
C VAL A 200 0.39 15.39 15.40
N TYR A 201 0.40 14.68 14.27
CA TYR A 201 0.95 13.34 14.15
C TYR A 201 2.37 13.34 13.54
N GLY A 202 2.94 12.14 13.39
CA GLY A 202 4.23 11.93 12.70
C GLY A 202 5.43 11.72 13.62
N ARG A 203 5.28 11.89 14.94
CA ARG A 203 6.23 11.40 15.94
C ARG A 203 5.91 9.94 16.32
N SER A 204 6.87 9.26 16.95
CA SER A 204 6.61 7.97 17.59
C SER A 204 5.39 8.05 18.52
N SER A 205 4.55 7.02 18.52
CA SER A 205 3.36 6.94 19.38
C SER A 205 3.66 6.06 20.59
N PHE A 206 3.38 6.52 21.80
CA PHE A 206 3.72 5.81 23.04
C PHE A 206 2.46 5.37 23.79
N LEU A 207 2.55 4.18 24.39
CA LEU A 207 1.54 3.66 25.29
C LEU A 207 2.25 3.10 26.52
N ASN A 208 1.95 3.68 27.68
CA ASN A 208 2.60 3.33 28.95
C ASN A 208 4.14 3.40 28.83
N GLY A 209 4.66 4.44 28.19
CA GLY A 209 6.10 4.67 27.97
C GLY A 209 6.74 3.80 26.88
N LYS A 210 5.99 2.91 26.22
CA LYS A 210 6.52 2.03 25.16
C LYS A 210 6.08 2.50 23.78
N GLU A 211 7.04 2.63 22.86
CA GLU A 211 6.74 2.97 21.47
C GLU A 211 5.92 1.85 20.82
N LYS A 212 4.81 2.24 20.18
CA LYS A 212 4.01 1.34 19.34
C LYS A 212 4.58 1.33 17.92
N PHE A 213 4.69 0.14 17.36
CA PHE A 213 5.05 -0.05 15.94
C PHE A 213 4.12 0.75 15.02
N LYS A 214 4.53 0.99 13.77
CA LYS A 214 3.84 1.80 12.76
C LYS A 214 2.30 1.80 12.88
N ARG A 215 1.72 2.99 13.01
CA ARG A 215 0.27 3.23 13.14
C ARG A 215 -0.21 4.23 12.09
N LEU A 216 -1.43 3.98 11.61
CA LEU A 216 -2.25 4.98 10.93
C LEU A 216 -3.23 5.55 11.95
N PHE A 217 -3.40 6.86 11.94
CA PHE A 217 -4.42 7.54 12.72
C PHE A 217 -5.63 7.79 11.86
N ILE A 218 -6.79 7.29 12.27
CA ILE A 218 -8.03 7.33 11.51
C ILE A 218 -9.19 7.88 12.34
N LYS A 219 -10.19 8.43 11.67
CA LYS A 219 -11.48 8.83 12.25
C LYS A 219 -12.61 8.12 11.53
N ASN A 220 -13.56 7.58 12.27
CA ASN A 220 -14.79 7.02 11.69
C ASN A 220 -15.72 8.16 11.29
N LYS A 221 -16.12 8.21 10.01
CA LYS A 221 -17.05 9.21 9.47
C LYS A 221 -18.51 8.87 9.77
N LYS A 222 -18.81 7.60 10.08
CA LYS A 222 -20.16 7.08 10.33
C LYS A 222 -20.24 6.33 11.68
N PRO A 223 -19.88 6.95 12.82
CA PRO A 223 -19.98 6.29 14.12
C PRO A 223 -21.45 6.10 14.50
N LYS A 224 -21.82 4.91 14.99
CA LYS A 224 -23.16 4.66 15.55
C LYS A 224 -23.12 4.99 17.03
N LEU A 225 -23.43 6.25 17.35
CA LEU A 225 -23.63 6.64 18.73
C LEU A 225 -24.90 6.01 19.31
N LYS A 226 -24.86 5.75 20.61
CA LYS A 226 -26.07 5.54 21.39
C LYS A 226 -26.77 6.87 21.65
#